data_AF-A0A975BQ93-F1
#
_entry.id   AF-A0A975BQ93-F1
#
_cell.length_a   1.000
_cell.length_b   1.000
_cell.length_c   1.000
_cell.angle_alpha   90.00
_cell.angle_beta   90.00
_cell.angle_gamma   90.00
#
_symmetry.space_group_name_H-M   'P 1'
#
loop_
_entity.id
_entity.type
_entity.pdbx_description
1 polymer ?
#
loop_
_entity_poly.entity_id
_entity_poly.type
_entity_poly.pdbx_seq_one_letter_code
_entity_poly.pdbx_strand_id
1 'polypeptide(L)'
;MDKNIVKEKFSKITLWKRSGERAPHKPLLILYALGRLLWDKERLIPYEDIDNEVVKLLRDFGPDRASYRPEYPFWRLQKDQIWEVVNAENIELTKSGDPKKSDLIGSHVKGGFSEVIFQELQKDYQLFQDIIQELLYANFSETVHENILQSVGIDIDQPFVNDKKTETI
;
A
#
# COMPACT_ATOMS: atom_id res chain seq x y z
N MET A 1 -17.20 -5.49 -7.23
CA MET A 1 -16.75 -4.49 -8.23
C MET A 1 -16.15 -5.25 -9.39
N ASP A 2 -16.29 -4.82 -10.65
CA ASP A 2 -15.66 -5.54 -11.78
C ASP A 2 -14.13 -5.49 -11.66
N LYS A 3 -13.44 -6.61 -11.86
CA LYS A 3 -11.97 -6.70 -11.77
C LYS A 3 -11.24 -5.70 -12.69
N ASN A 4 -11.82 -5.37 -13.84
CA ASN A 4 -11.28 -4.37 -14.76
C ASN A 4 -11.32 -2.97 -14.15
N ILE A 5 -12.38 -2.65 -13.40
CA ILE A 5 -12.48 -1.38 -12.66
C ILE A 5 -11.42 -1.32 -11.56
N VAL A 6 -11.14 -2.45 -10.89
CA VAL A 6 -10.07 -2.51 -9.89
C VAL A 6 -8.72 -2.23 -10.56
N LYS A 7 -8.36 -2.93 -11.63
CA LYS A 7 -7.11 -2.67 -12.38
C LYS A 7 -7.01 -1.22 -12.85
N GLU A 8 -8.08 -0.67 -13.39
CA GLU A 8 -8.13 0.72 -13.84
C GLU A 8 -7.86 1.72 -12.70
N LYS A 9 -8.34 1.44 -11.48
CA LYS A 9 -8.05 2.27 -10.32
C LYS A 9 -6.57 2.24 -9.95
N PHE A 10 -5.93 1.06 -9.98
CA PHE A 10 -4.50 0.93 -9.71
C PHE A 10 -3.65 1.59 -10.80
N SER A 11 -3.98 1.40 -12.08
CA SER A 11 -3.23 2.01 -13.19
C SER A 11 -3.31 3.55 -13.20
N LYS A 12 -4.41 4.10 -12.67
CA LYS A 12 -4.65 5.55 -12.55
C LYS A 12 -4.19 6.16 -11.22
N ILE A 13 -3.54 5.41 -10.34
CA ILE A 13 -3.02 5.97 -9.08
C ILE A 13 -2.20 7.20 -9.41
N THR A 14 -2.57 8.34 -8.81
CA THR A 14 -1.91 9.61 -9.08
C THR A 14 -0.50 9.56 -8.50
N LEU A 15 0.49 9.32 -9.36
CA LEU A 15 1.91 9.33 -9.01
C LEU A 15 2.44 10.76 -8.94
N TRP A 16 3.20 11.07 -7.89
CA TRP A 16 3.89 12.36 -7.81
C TRP A 16 5.01 12.42 -8.86
N LYS A 17 4.99 13.47 -9.69
CA LYS A 17 6.03 13.81 -10.64
C LYS A 17 6.48 15.25 -10.38
N ARG A 18 7.75 15.48 -10.08
CA ARG A 18 8.34 16.83 -10.13
C ARG A 18 9.66 16.76 -10.89
N SER A 19 9.76 17.58 -11.95
CA SER A 19 11.01 17.80 -12.70
C SER A 19 11.78 16.54 -13.11
N GLY A 20 11.07 15.49 -13.55
CA GLY A 20 11.67 14.22 -13.98
C GLY A 20 11.90 13.21 -12.87
N GLU A 21 11.81 13.60 -11.61
CA GLU A 21 11.95 12.71 -10.45
C GLU A 21 10.57 12.16 -10.05
N ARG A 22 10.43 10.83 -10.11
CA ARG A 22 9.26 10.11 -9.57
C ARG A 22 9.59 9.70 -8.14
N ALA A 23 8.67 9.97 -7.22
CA ALA A 23 8.85 9.55 -5.85
C ALA A 23 7.98 8.31 -5.60
N PRO A 24 8.55 7.12 -5.33
CA PRO A 24 7.84 5.83 -5.31
C PRO A 24 6.95 5.61 -4.06
N HIS A 25 6.54 6.69 -3.40
CA HIS A 25 5.86 6.66 -2.10
C HIS A 25 4.54 5.88 -2.12
N LYS A 26 3.66 6.17 -3.08
CA LYS A 26 2.39 5.43 -3.20
C LYS A 26 2.62 3.98 -3.63
N PRO A 27 3.41 3.67 -4.69
CA PRO A 27 3.70 2.29 -5.06
C PRO A 27 4.28 1.44 -3.91
N LEU A 28 5.27 1.95 -3.17
CA LEU A 28 5.85 1.21 -2.04
C LEU A 28 4.85 0.98 -0.91
N LEU A 29 4.02 1.98 -0.58
CA LEU A 29 2.94 1.81 0.41
C LEU A 29 1.94 0.73 -0.02
N ILE A 30 1.57 0.72 -1.30
CA ILE A 30 0.63 -0.27 -1.84
C ILE A 30 1.25 -1.66 -1.83
N LEU A 31 2.50 -1.82 -2.28
CA LEU A 31 3.20 -3.10 -2.26
C LEU A 31 3.37 -3.63 -0.83
N TYR A 32 3.70 -2.76 0.12
CA TYR A 32 3.71 -3.11 1.55
C TYR A 32 2.36 -3.63 2.03
N ALA A 33 1.28 -2.93 1.71
CA ALA A 33 -0.07 -3.34 2.09
C ALA A 33 -0.49 -4.67 1.44
N LEU A 34 -0.15 -4.88 0.16
CA LEU A 34 -0.39 -6.15 -0.55
C LEU A 34 0.38 -7.30 0.12
N GLY A 35 1.64 -7.08 0.48
CA GLY A 35 2.43 -8.04 1.24
C GLY A 35 1.79 -8.42 2.56
N ARG A 36 1.35 -7.43 3.36
CA ARG A 36 0.64 -7.69 4.62
C ARG A 36 -0.64 -8.52 4.44
N LEU A 37 -1.37 -8.32 3.34
CA LEU A 37 -2.57 -9.13 3.05
C LEU A 37 -2.26 -10.62 2.86
N LEU A 38 -1.07 -10.98 2.37
CA LEU A 38 -0.68 -12.38 2.18
C LEU A 38 -0.42 -13.09 3.52
N TRP A 39 0.11 -12.37 4.52
CA TRP A 39 0.56 -12.95 5.79
C TRP A 39 -0.45 -12.83 6.92
N ASP A 40 -0.95 -11.63 7.19
CA ASP A 40 -1.75 -11.35 8.39
C ASP A 40 -3.25 -11.32 8.10
N LYS A 41 -3.63 -11.21 6.81
CA LYS A 41 -5.00 -11.04 6.31
C LYS A 41 -5.76 -9.83 6.91
N GLU A 42 -5.13 -9.03 7.76
CA GLU A 42 -5.72 -7.81 8.29
C GLU A 42 -5.74 -6.72 7.21
N ARG A 43 -6.94 -6.22 6.93
CA ARG A 43 -7.16 -5.20 5.90
C ARG A 43 -6.61 -3.83 6.30
N LEU A 44 -6.73 -3.46 7.58
CA LEU A 44 -6.40 -2.13 8.11
C LEU A 44 -5.15 -2.19 8.98
N ILE A 45 -4.12 -1.46 8.58
CA ILE A 45 -2.80 -1.47 9.22
C ILE A 45 -2.66 -0.20 10.09
N PRO A 46 -2.16 -0.29 11.33
CA PRO A 46 -1.78 0.88 12.11
C PRO A 46 -0.84 1.81 11.33
N TYR A 47 -1.10 3.12 11.38
CA TYR A 47 -0.26 4.09 10.69
C TYR A 47 1.20 4.04 11.19
N GLU A 48 1.42 3.76 12.47
CA GLU A 48 2.76 3.61 13.03
C GLU A 48 3.57 2.49 12.36
N ASP A 49 2.94 1.34 12.09
CA ASP A 49 3.58 0.23 11.38
C ASP A 49 3.87 0.60 9.92
N ILE A 50 2.91 1.25 9.26
CA ILE A 50 3.08 1.77 7.90
C ILE A 50 4.26 2.74 7.84
N ASP A 51 4.32 3.69 8.77
CA ASP A 51 5.36 4.70 8.82
C ASP A 51 6.74 4.05 8.97
N ASN A 52 6.87 3.12 9.91
CA ASN A 52 8.13 2.43 10.18
C ASN A 52 8.62 1.62 8.97
N GLU A 53 7.76 0.82 8.35
CA GLU A 53 8.16 -0.06 7.25
C GLU A 53 8.31 0.69 5.92
N VAL A 54 7.39 1.62 5.61
CA VAL A 54 7.47 2.38 4.36
C VAL A 54 8.65 3.36 4.37
N VAL A 55 9.09 3.88 5.52
CA VAL A 55 10.35 4.64 5.60
C VAL A 55 11.56 3.79 5.20
N LYS A 56 11.62 2.52 5.61
CA LYS A 56 12.72 1.62 5.22
C LYS A 56 12.71 1.38 3.71
N LEU A 57 11.55 1.02 3.16
CA LEU A 57 11.38 0.82 1.72
C LEU A 57 11.76 2.07 0.91
N LEU A 58 11.40 3.26 1.41
CA LEU A 58 11.75 4.52 0.75
C LEU A 58 13.24 4.85 0.80
N ARG A 59 13.96 4.41 1.83
CA ARG A 59 15.42 4.52 1.91
C ARG A 59 16.10 3.58 0.93
N ASP A 60 15.59 2.37 0.81
CA ASP A 60 16.23 1.31 0.01
C ASP A 60 15.92 1.43 -1.49
N PHE A 61 14.70 1.87 -1.83
CA PHE A 61 14.18 1.86 -3.20
C PHE A 61 13.72 3.23 -3.71
N GLY A 62 13.85 4.29 -2.90
CA GLY A 62 13.53 5.66 -3.26
C GLY A 62 14.76 6.53 -3.49
N PRO A 63 14.58 7.75 -4.01
CA PRO A 63 15.66 8.73 -4.04
C PRO A 63 16.07 9.11 -2.61
N ASP A 64 17.34 9.49 -2.44
CA ASP A 64 17.83 9.98 -1.16
C ASP A 64 17.13 11.30 -0.77
N ARG A 65 16.69 11.38 0.49
CA ARG A 65 15.92 12.52 1.02
C ARG A 65 16.32 12.78 2.46
N ALA A 66 16.42 14.07 2.80
CA ALA A 66 16.61 14.50 4.19
C ALA A 66 15.47 14.06 5.13
N SER A 67 14.26 13.84 4.59
CA SER A 67 13.11 13.35 5.35
C SER A 67 12.15 12.59 4.44
N TYR A 68 11.68 11.44 4.91
CA TYR A 68 10.64 10.64 4.29
C TYR A 68 9.31 10.92 4.98
N ARG A 69 8.24 11.03 4.18
CA ARG A 69 6.92 11.48 4.64
C ARG A 69 5.81 10.49 4.25
N PRO A 70 5.73 9.30 4.88
CA PRO A 70 4.68 8.31 4.60
C PRO A 70 3.26 8.80 4.92
N GLU A 71 3.09 9.82 5.76
CA GLU A 71 1.76 10.37 6.07
C GLU A 71 1.07 10.95 4.82
N TYR A 72 1.84 11.44 3.85
CA TYR A 72 1.30 12.00 2.61
C TYR A 72 0.70 10.95 1.67
N PRO A 73 1.43 9.90 1.23
CA PRO A 73 0.82 8.84 0.44
C PRO A 73 -0.28 8.13 1.23
N PHE A 74 -0.11 7.90 2.54
CA PHE A 74 -1.11 7.29 3.39
C PHE A 74 -2.45 8.04 3.35
N TRP A 75 -2.42 9.35 3.56
CA TRP A 75 -3.64 10.16 3.56
C TRP A 75 -4.22 10.35 2.16
N ARG A 76 -3.36 10.60 1.16
CA ARG A 76 -3.78 10.96 -0.20
C ARG A 76 -4.28 9.78 -1.02
N LEU A 77 -3.91 8.55 -0.69
CA LEU A 77 -4.42 7.36 -1.39
C LEU A 77 -5.95 7.23 -1.31
N GLN A 78 -6.58 7.85 -0.31
CA GLN A 78 -8.05 7.93 -0.23
C GLN A 78 -8.67 8.59 -1.48
N LYS A 79 -7.96 9.56 -2.09
CA LYS A 79 -8.41 10.22 -3.33
C LYS A 79 -8.41 9.30 -4.54
N ASP A 80 -7.56 8.27 -4.52
CA ASP A 80 -7.51 7.25 -5.57
C ASP A 80 -8.64 6.19 -5.38
N GLN A 81 -9.45 6.31 -4.33
CA GLN A 81 -10.60 5.45 -4.01
C GLN A 81 -10.26 3.96 -3.83
N ILE A 82 -8.98 3.65 -3.59
CA ILE A 82 -8.52 2.30 -3.28
C ILE A 82 -8.20 2.09 -1.81
N TRP A 83 -8.12 3.18 -1.06
CA TRP A 83 -7.64 3.23 0.32
C TRP A 83 -8.67 3.89 1.21
N GLU A 84 -8.76 3.42 2.44
CA GLU A 84 -9.57 4.03 3.49
C GLU A 84 -8.73 4.25 4.75
N VAL A 85 -9.12 5.25 5.52
CA VAL A 85 -8.49 5.62 6.79
C VAL A 85 -9.57 5.69 7.86
N VAL A 86 -9.34 5.07 9.00
CA VAL A 86 -10.28 5.01 10.14
C VAL A 86 -9.65 5.57 11.40
N ASN A 87 -10.48 5.91 12.39
CA ASN A 87 -10.08 6.61 13.62
C ASN A 87 -9.46 7.99 13.34
N ALA A 88 -9.93 8.66 12.28
CA ALA A 88 -9.38 9.92 11.80
C ALA A 88 -10.32 11.11 12.02
N GLU A 89 -11.34 10.97 12.86
CA GLU A 89 -12.41 11.96 13.06
C GLU A 89 -11.86 13.28 13.64
N ASN A 90 -10.79 13.20 14.45
CA ASN A 90 -10.18 14.33 15.13
C ASN A 90 -8.84 14.77 14.50
N ILE A 91 -8.54 14.34 13.27
CA ILE A 91 -7.28 14.69 12.61
C ILE A 91 -7.38 16.08 11.97
N GLU A 92 -6.58 17.01 12.48
CA GLU A 92 -6.46 18.35 11.89
C GLU A 92 -5.58 18.32 10.63
N LEU A 93 -6.09 18.94 9.56
CA LEU A 93 -5.34 19.06 8.31
C LEU A 93 -4.59 20.39 8.24
N THR A 94 -3.37 20.30 7.73
CA THR A 94 -2.57 21.48 7.36
C THR A 94 -3.22 22.22 6.18
N LYS A 95 -2.73 23.43 5.87
CA LYS A 95 -3.18 24.22 4.72
C LYS A 95 -3.04 23.49 3.37
N SER A 96 -2.13 22.51 3.26
CA SER A 96 -1.98 21.68 2.06
C SER A 96 -2.96 20.51 1.99
N GLY A 97 -3.81 20.32 3.01
CA GLY A 97 -4.78 19.24 3.11
C GLY A 97 -4.19 17.91 3.57
N ASP A 98 -3.03 17.94 4.24
CA ASP A 98 -2.33 16.76 4.75
C ASP A 98 -2.31 16.75 6.29
N PRO A 99 -2.39 15.57 6.93
CA PRO A 99 -2.31 15.43 8.38
C PRO A 99 -0.85 15.56 8.87
N LYS A 100 -0.69 15.84 10.16
CA LYS A 100 0.62 15.70 10.82
C LYS A 100 0.83 14.25 11.24
N LYS A 101 2.06 13.75 11.07
CA LYS A 101 2.48 12.43 11.54
C LYS A 101 2.15 12.18 13.02
N SER A 102 2.40 13.17 13.89
CA SER A 102 2.14 13.07 15.33
C SER A 102 0.67 12.76 15.63
N ASP A 103 -0.24 13.36 14.86
CA ASP A 103 -1.68 13.28 15.12
C ASP A 103 -2.22 11.92 14.69
N LEU A 104 -1.68 11.37 13.58
CA LEU A 104 -1.99 10.02 13.11
C LEU A 104 -1.57 8.95 14.12
N ILE A 105 -0.36 9.08 14.68
CA ILE A 105 0.15 8.16 15.71
C ILE A 105 -0.66 8.30 17.00
N GLY A 106 -0.84 9.53 17.49
CA GLY A 106 -1.53 9.81 18.75
C GLY A 106 -3.01 9.41 18.74
N SER A 107 -3.65 9.39 17.57
CA SER A 107 -5.06 8.97 17.42
C SER A 107 -5.22 7.49 17.04
N HIS A 108 -4.12 6.72 16.98
CA HIS A 108 -4.12 5.31 16.57
C HIS A 108 -4.85 5.09 15.24
N VAL A 109 -4.58 5.98 14.27
CA VAL A 109 -5.16 5.92 12.94
C VAL A 109 -4.73 4.62 12.28
N LYS A 110 -5.68 3.96 11.61
CA LYS A 110 -5.38 2.81 10.75
C LYS A 110 -5.78 3.14 9.32
N GLY A 111 -5.09 2.52 8.36
CA GLY A 111 -5.50 2.62 6.97
C GLY A 111 -5.15 1.36 6.19
N GLY A 112 -5.85 1.17 5.08
CA GLY A 112 -5.74 -0.04 4.30
C GLY A 112 -6.54 0.05 3.02
N PHE A 113 -6.58 -1.04 2.27
CA PHE A 113 -7.46 -1.11 1.11
C PHE A 113 -8.91 -0.92 1.53
N SER A 114 -9.68 -0.21 0.69
CA SER A 114 -11.11 -0.10 0.90
C SER A 114 -11.74 -1.49 0.91
N GLU A 115 -12.81 -1.65 1.69
CA GLU A 115 -13.51 -2.94 1.84
C GLU A 115 -13.79 -3.61 0.47
N VAL A 116 -14.24 -2.81 -0.51
CA VAL A 116 -14.54 -3.30 -1.86
C VAL A 116 -13.28 -3.80 -2.58
N ILE A 117 -12.16 -3.08 -2.49
CA ILE A 117 -10.91 -3.49 -3.14
C ILE A 117 -10.35 -4.75 -2.48
N PHE A 118 -10.33 -4.77 -1.15
CA PHE A 118 -9.89 -5.94 -0.39
C PHE A 118 -10.67 -7.20 -0.77
N GLN A 119 -12.00 -7.11 -0.84
CA GLN A 119 -12.83 -8.25 -1.21
C GLN A 119 -12.57 -8.78 -2.61
N GLU A 120 -12.25 -7.93 -3.60
CA GLU A 120 -11.88 -8.39 -4.94
C GLU A 120 -10.48 -9.02 -4.96
N LEU A 121 -9.51 -8.43 -4.25
CA LEU A 121 -8.16 -8.98 -4.12
C LEU A 121 -8.14 -10.38 -3.47
N GLN A 122 -9.02 -10.62 -2.49
CA GLN A 122 -9.16 -11.92 -1.83
C GLN A 122 -9.80 -12.99 -2.72
N LYS A 123 -10.62 -12.60 -3.71
CA LYS A 123 -11.35 -13.54 -4.58
C LYS A 123 -10.56 -13.95 -5.82
N ASP A 124 -9.72 -13.05 -6.34
CA ASP A 124 -9.02 -13.23 -7.59
C ASP A 124 -7.50 -13.04 -7.38
N TYR A 125 -6.80 -14.15 -7.17
CA TYR A 125 -5.35 -14.12 -6.98
C TYR A 125 -4.61 -13.68 -8.26
N GLN A 126 -5.16 -13.95 -9.44
CA GLN A 126 -4.58 -13.45 -10.69
C GLN A 126 -4.64 -11.93 -10.74
N LEU A 127 -5.77 -11.33 -10.34
CA LEU A 127 -5.89 -9.87 -10.20
C LEU A 127 -4.85 -9.31 -9.23
N PHE A 128 -4.62 -9.98 -8.10
CA PHE A 128 -3.60 -9.59 -7.13
C PHE A 128 -2.19 -9.60 -7.73
N GLN A 129 -1.80 -10.69 -8.41
CA GLN A 129 -0.52 -10.81 -9.10
C GLN A 129 -0.36 -9.74 -10.20
N ASP A 130 -1.40 -9.51 -11.01
CA ASP A 130 -1.39 -8.54 -12.10
C ASP A 130 -1.14 -7.12 -11.58
N ILE A 131 -1.77 -6.75 -10.45
CA ILE A 131 -1.57 -5.44 -9.81
C ILE A 131 -0.13 -5.27 -9.31
N ILE A 132 0.45 -6.30 -8.68
CA ILE A 132 1.84 -6.26 -8.21
C ILE A 132 2.79 -6.04 -9.40
N GLN A 133 2.63 -6.84 -10.45
CA GLN A 133 3.46 -6.74 -11.64
C GLN A 133 3.33 -5.36 -12.30
N GLU A 134 2.11 -4.87 -12.48
CA GLU A 134 1.88 -3.55 -13.07
C GLU A 134 2.52 -2.43 -12.23
N LEU A 135 2.40 -2.50 -10.90
CA LEU A 135 3.04 -1.54 -10.00
C LEU A 135 4.57 -1.58 -10.10
N LEU A 136 5.16 -2.77 -10.17
CA LEU A 136 6.61 -2.94 -10.30
C LEU A 136 7.13 -2.38 -11.61
N TYR A 137 6.60 -2.85 -12.75
CA TYR A 137 7.04 -2.43 -14.08
C TYR A 137 6.80 -0.93 -14.35
N ALA A 138 5.71 -0.35 -13.83
CA ALA A 138 5.40 1.06 -14.07
C ALA A 138 6.26 2.03 -13.24
N ASN A 139 6.84 1.58 -12.13
CA ASN A 139 7.43 2.47 -11.12
C ASN A 139 8.89 2.18 -10.75
N PHE A 140 9.41 0.99 -11.03
CA PHE A 140 10.75 0.58 -10.60
C PHE A 140 11.49 -0.13 -11.73
N SER A 141 12.83 -0.05 -11.71
CA SER A 141 13.65 -0.84 -12.64
C SER A 141 13.54 -2.33 -12.34
N GLU A 142 13.54 -3.17 -13.37
CA GLU A 142 13.43 -4.63 -13.22
C GLU A 142 14.49 -5.21 -12.27
N THR A 143 15.67 -4.61 -12.24
CA THR A 143 16.79 -5.01 -11.36
C THR A 143 16.49 -4.93 -9.86
N VAL A 144 15.47 -4.18 -9.43
CA VAL A 144 15.10 -4.05 -8.02
C VAL A 144 13.79 -4.75 -7.67
N HIS A 145 13.09 -5.34 -8.64
CA HIS A 145 11.77 -5.95 -8.43
C HIS A 145 11.82 -7.06 -7.38
N GLU A 146 12.76 -8.00 -7.50
CA GLU A 146 12.92 -9.11 -6.56
C GLU A 146 13.24 -8.63 -5.13
N ASN A 147 14.13 -7.64 -5.00
CA ASN A 147 14.48 -7.06 -3.70
C ASN A 147 13.28 -6.37 -3.04
N ILE A 148 12.46 -5.65 -3.82
CA ILE A 148 11.23 -5.03 -3.30
C ILE A 148 10.26 -6.11 -2.82
N LEU A 149 9.98 -7.12 -3.66
CA LEU A 149 9.08 -8.23 -3.33
C LEU A 149 9.50 -8.94 -2.04
N GLN A 150 10.79 -9.27 -1.91
CA GLN A 150 11.34 -9.87 -0.70
C GLN A 150 11.17 -8.95 0.52
N SER A 151 11.41 -7.65 0.36
CA SER A 151 11.31 -6.67 1.46
C SER A 151 9.88 -6.49 1.96
N VAL A 152 8.87 -6.65 1.08
CA VAL A 152 7.45 -6.61 1.47
C VAL A 152 6.85 -7.99 1.74
N GLY A 153 7.66 -9.05 1.67
CA GLY A 153 7.22 -10.43 1.92
C GLY A 153 6.26 -10.98 0.85
N ILE A 154 6.32 -10.48 -0.39
CA ILE A 154 5.51 -11.03 -1.48
C ILE A 154 6.31 -12.13 -2.18
N ASP A 155 5.78 -13.34 -2.12
CA ASP A 155 6.11 -14.42 -3.05
C ASP A 155 4.95 -14.55 -4.06
N ILE A 156 5.20 -14.15 -5.30
CA ILE A 156 4.18 -14.11 -6.36
C ILE A 156 3.72 -15.52 -6.73
N ASP A 157 4.51 -16.56 -6.41
CA ASP A 157 4.15 -17.94 -6.71
C ASP A 157 3.39 -18.61 -5.55
N GLN A 158 3.20 -17.93 -4.41
CA GLN A 158 2.46 -18.42 -3.26
C GLN A 158 1.09 -17.74 -3.11
N PRO A 159 -0.03 -18.44 -3.43
CA PRO A 159 -1.37 -17.90 -3.20
C PRO A 159 -1.66 -17.69 -1.72
N PHE A 160 -2.64 -16.83 -1.41
CA PHE A 160 -3.13 -16.64 -0.05
C PHE A 160 -3.28 -17.99 0.65
N VAL A 161 -2.61 -18.18 1.79
CA VAL A 161 -2.71 -19.42 2.55
C VAL A 161 -4.18 -19.59 2.95
N ASN A 162 -4.89 -20.49 2.27
CA ASN A 162 -6.22 -20.87 2.67
C ASN A 162 -6.06 -21.69 3.95
N ASP A 163 -6.45 -21.14 5.09
CA ASP A 163 -6.64 -21.90 6.32
C ASP A 163 -7.86 -22.80 6.14
N LYS A 164 -7.73 -23.82 5.28
CA LYS A 164 -8.60 -24.98 5.26
C LYS A 164 -7.84 -26.16 5.85
N LYS A 165 -7.53 -26.08 7.15
CA LYS A 165 -7.28 -27.26 8.00
C LYS A 165 -7.78 -27.01 9.42
N THR A 166 -9.04 -27.33 9.64
CA THR A 166 -9.52 -28.04 10.84
C THR A 166 -10.88 -28.67 10.55
N GLU A 167 -10.85 -29.68 9.68
CA GLU A 167 -11.78 -30.82 9.78
C GLU A 167 -10.95 -32.05 10.14
N THR A 168 -10.95 -32.38 11.43
CA THR A 168 -10.67 -33.69 12.06
C THR A 168 -10.83 -33.44 13.57
N ILE A 169 -11.72 -34.03 14.35
CA ILE A 169 -12.62 -35.20 14.28
C ILE A 169 -13.90 -34.81 15.02
#